data_AF-A0A661A2M4-F1
#
_entry.id   AF-A0A661A2M4-F1
#
_cell.length_a   1.000
_cell.length_b   1.000
_cell.length_c   1.000
_cell.angle_alpha   90.00
_cell.angle_beta   90.00
_cell.angle_gamma   90.00
#
_symmetry.space_group_name_H-M   'P 1'
#
loop_
_entity.id
_entity.type
_entity.pdbx_description
1 polymer ?
#
loop_
_entity_poly.entity_id
_entity_poly.type
_entity_poly.pdbx_seq_one_letter_code
_entity_poly.pdbx_strand_id
1 'polypeptide(L)' 'MKTFVTFGQDHRHVINGTVFDRDCVAVVDGDRSRAFELFGPKFCFTYAEGNFDIMDMHHFPRGMIEVQP' A
#
# COMPACT_ATOMS: atom_id res chain seq x y z
N MET A 1 10.87 8.76 -3.38
CA MET A 1 11.21 7.31 -3.47
C MET A 1 9.90 6.58 -3.29
N LYS A 2 9.55 5.61 -4.12
CA LYS A 2 8.26 4.92 -3.97
C LYS A 2 8.37 3.70 -3.05
N THR A 3 7.42 3.58 -2.12
CA THR A 3 7.20 2.39 -1.30
C THR A 3 5.84 1.80 -1.65
N PHE A 4 5.81 0.50 -1.94
CA PHE A 4 4.61 -0.26 -2.23
C PHE A 4 4.15 -0.96 -0.96
N VAL A 5 2.91 -0.73 -0.54
CA VAL A 5 2.35 -1.24 0.72
C VAL A 5 1.19 -2.18 0.40
N THR A 6 1.25 -3.40 0.96
CA THR A 6 0.18 -4.38 0.87
C THR A 6 -0.54 -4.51 2.21
N PHE A 7 -1.78 -4.98 2.18
CA PHE A 7 -2.64 -5.01 3.37
C PHE A 7 -3.06 -6.45 3.72
N GLY A 8 -3.18 -6.71 5.01
CA GLY A 8 -3.74 -7.96 5.51
C GLY A 8 -5.27 -8.01 5.34
N GLN A 9 -5.84 -9.19 5.55
CA GLN A 9 -7.27 -9.46 5.34
C GLN A 9 -8.20 -8.46 6.07
N ASP A 10 -7.85 -8.07 7.30
CA ASP A 10 -8.62 -7.15 8.14
C ASP A 10 -8.04 -5.72 8.19
N HIS A 11 -7.02 -5.42 7.38
CA HIS A 11 -6.36 -4.12 7.36
C HIS A 11 -7.04 -3.20 6.35
N ARG A 12 -8.04 -2.43 6.82
CA ARG A 12 -8.74 -1.43 6.00
C ARG A 12 -8.48 -0.03 6.51
N HIS A 13 -8.10 0.86 5.61
CA HIS A 13 -7.85 2.27 5.85
C HIS A 13 -8.67 3.15 4.93
N VAL A 14 -8.96 4.38 5.37
CA VAL A 14 -9.60 5.40 4.53
C VAL A 14 -8.78 6.67 4.67
N ILE A 15 -8.17 7.11 3.58
CA ILE A 15 -7.37 8.34 3.50
C ILE A 15 -7.98 9.21 2.41
N ASN A 16 -8.39 10.43 2.75
CA ASN A 16 -9.00 11.37 1.81
C ASN A 16 -10.16 10.76 0.99
N GLY A 17 -10.97 9.90 1.63
CA GLY A 17 -12.09 9.20 1.00
C GLY A 17 -11.70 7.96 0.16
N THR A 18 -10.41 7.71 -0.05
CA THR A 18 -9.91 6.52 -0.75
C THR A 18 -9.72 5.36 0.21
N VAL A 19 -10.28 4.20 -0.13
CA VAL A 19 -10.13 2.97 0.68
C VAL A 19 -8.87 2.22 0.29
N PHE A 20 -8.04 1.87 1.27
CA PHE A 20 -6.88 1.00 1.09
C PHE A 20 -7.08 -0.27 1.93
N ASP A 21 -7.08 -1.41 1.25
CA ASP A 21 -7.32 -2.73 1.85
C ASP A 21 -6.60 -3.82 1.04
N ARG A 22 -6.82 -5.09 1.42
CA ARG A 22 -6.14 -6.27 0.86
C ARG A 22 -6.24 -6.39 -0.67
N ASP A 23 -7.21 -5.71 -1.29
CA ASP A 23 -7.50 -5.84 -2.71
C ASP A 23 -6.70 -4.82 -3.56
N CYS A 24 -5.85 -3.99 -2.94
CA CYS A 24 -4.99 -3.01 -3.61
C CYS A 24 -3.57 -2.98 -3.06
N VAL A 25 -2.67 -2.36 -3.82
CA VAL A 25 -1.33 -1.97 -3.38
C VAL A 25 -1.30 -0.46 -3.25
N ALA A 26 -1.00 0.08 -2.07
CA ALA A 26 -0.83 1.51 -1.90
C ALA A 26 0.58 1.93 -2.37
N VAL A 27 0.65 2.95 -3.21
CA VAL A 27 1.90 3.56 -3.64
C VAL A 27 2.12 4.82 -2.84
N VAL A 28 3.09 4.78 -1.93
CA VAL A 28 3.45 5.88 -1.04
C VAL A 28 4.69 6.55 -1.58
N ASP A 29 4.65 7.87 -1.78
CA ASP A 29 5.88 8.64 -1.97
C ASP A 29 6.54 8.89 -0.61
N GLY A 30 7.64 8.18 -0.39
CA GLY A 30 8.33 8.15 0.89
C GLY A 30 8.89 6.76 1.20
N ASP A 31 9.44 6.64 2.39
CA ASP A 31 9.96 5.39 2.94
C ASP A 31 8.89 4.64 3.77
N ARG A 32 9.32 3.58 4.45
CA ARG A 32 8.48 2.84 5.39
C ARG A 32 7.97 3.71 6.54
N SER A 33 8.73 4.73 6.97
CA SER A 33 8.32 5.64 8.03
C SER A 33 7.05 6.41 7.60
N ARG A 34 7.02 6.88 6.35
CA ARG A 34 5.83 7.53 5.78
C ARG A 34 4.63 6.59 5.69
N ALA A 35 4.85 5.31 5.33
CA ALA A 35 3.78 4.32 5.36
C ALA A 35 3.22 4.10 6.77
N PHE A 36 4.06 4.13 7.80
CA PHE A 36 3.63 4.07 9.21
C PHE A 36 2.82 5.30 9.63
N GLU A 37 3.17 6.50 9.19
CA GLU A 37 2.38 7.70 9.46
C GLU A 37 0.97 7.62 8.86
N LEU A 38 0.86 7.06 7.65
CA LEU A 38 -0.40 6.97 6.91
C LEU A 38 -1.30 5.83 7.41
N PHE A 39 -0.73 4.66 7.68
CA PHE A 39 -1.49 3.42 7.93
C PHE A 39 -1.30 2.87 9.36
N GLY A 40 -0.48 3.52 10.18
CA GLY A 40 -0.09 3.01 11.50
C GLY A 40 0.59 1.63 11.38
N PRO A 41 0.46 0.76 12.40
CA PRO A 41 1.03 -0.59 12.34
C PRO A 41 0.18 -1.59 11.53
N LYS A 42 -0.93 -1.17 10.90
CA LYS A 42 -1.89 -2.08 10.25
C LYS A 42 -1.67 -2.20 8.74
N PHE A 43 -0.56 -2.78 8.34
CA PHE A 43 -0.31 -3.22 6.95
C PHE A 43 0.51 -4.52 6.97
N CYS A 44 0.63 -5.20 5.83
CA CYS A 44 1.27 -6.51 5.76
C CYS A 44 2.75 -6.37 5.43
N PHE A 45 3.08 -5.88 4.24
CA PHE A 45 4.46 -5.70 3.79
C PHE A 45 4.68 -4.33 3.14
N THR A 46 5.95 -3.90 3.13
CA THR A 46 6.43 -2.77 2.35
C THR A 46 7.54 -3.23 1.43
N TYR A 47 7.49 -2.82 0.16
CA TYR A 47 8.52 -3.08 -0.83
C TYR A 47 9.07 -1.77 -1.35
N ALA A 48 10.40 -1.68 -1.46
CA ALA A 48 11.03 -0.56 -2.15
C ALA A 48 10.81 -0.65 -3.66
N GLU A 49 10.94 0.48 -4.35
CA GLU A 49 10.97 0.55 -5.80
C GLU A 49 11.99 -0.43 -6.39
N GLY A 50 11.54 -1.27 -7.34
CA GLY A 50 12.32 -2.34 -7.95
C GLY A 50 12.24 -3.71 -7.27
N ASN A 51 11.71 -3.78 -6.03
CA ASN A 51 11.56 -5.05 -5.29
C ASN A 51 10.13 -5.59 -5.29
N PHE A 52 9.17 -4.83 -5.82
CA PHE A 52 7.79 -5.28 -5.95
C PHE A 52 7.61 -6.03 -7.28
N ASP A 53 7.23 -7.31 -7.22
CA ASP A 53 7.00 -8.13 -8.40
C ASP A 53 5.64 -7.81 -9.02
N ILE A 54 5.63 -7.39 -10.29
CA ILE A 54 4.39 -7.10 -11.02
C ILE A 54 3.52 -8.35 -11.20
N MET A 55 4.11 -9.56 -11.13
CA MET A 55 3.38 -10.81 -11.22
C MET A 55 2.44 -11.00 -10.02
N ASP A 56 2.70 -10.39 -8.87
CA ASP A 56 1.83 -10.44 -7.69
C ASP A 56 0.53 -9.65 -7.87
N MET A 57 0.42 -8.81 -8.91
CA MET A 57 -0.75 -7.95 -9.14
C MET A 57 -2.07 -8.70 -9.31
N HIS A 58 -2.04 -9.99 -9.67
CA HIS A 58 -3.24 -10.82 -9.74
C HIS A 58 -3.93 -11.03 -8.37
N HIS A 59 -3.22 -10.82 -7.26
CA HIS A 59 -3.79 -10.83 -5.91
C HIS A 59 -4.49 -9.52 -5.54
N PHE A 60 -4.27 -8.44 -6.31
CA PHE A 60 -4.72 -7.08 -5.99
C PHE A 60 -5.67 -6.58 -7.10
N PRO A 61 -6.93 -7.02 -7.14
CA PRO A 61 -7.86 -6.73 -8.25
C PRO A 61 -8.17 -5.24 -8.43
N ARG A 62 -7.93 -4.39 -7.41
CA ARG A 62 -8.06 -2.93 -7.51
C ARG A 62 -6.78 -2.23 -7.98
N GLY A 63 -5.72 -3.00 -8.21
CA GLY A 63 -4.45 -2.50 -8.74
C GLY A 63 -3.65 -1.68 -7.74
N MET A 64 -2.75 -0.87 -8.29
CA MET A 64 -1.94 0.09 -7.55
C MET A 64 -2.71 1.41 -7.41
N ILE A 65 -2.73 1.98 -6.20
CA ILE A 65 -3.41 3.24 -5.90
C ILE A 65 -2.39 4.18 -5.25
N GLU A 66 -2.15 5.34 -5.87
CA GLU A 66 -1.29 6.36 -5.27
C GLU A 66 -1.97 7.02 -4.07
N VAL A 67 -1.24 7.10 -2.95
CA VAL A 67 -1.74 7.78 -1.76
C VAL A 67 -1.59 9.28 -1.96
N GLN A 68 -2.71 9.98 -2.05
CA GLN A 68 -2.69 11.43 -2.10
C GLN A 68 -2.47 11.99 -0.68
N PRO A 69 -1.53 12.95 -0.50
CA PRO A 69 -1.27 13.59 0.79
C PRO A 69 -2.48 14.33 1.37
#